data_AF-A0A0V1Q123-F1
#
_entry.id   AF-A0A0V1Q123-F1
#
_cell.length_a   1.000
_cell.length_b   1.000
_cell.length_c   1.000
_cell.angle_alpha   90.00
_cell.angle_beta   90.00
_cell.angle_gamma   90.00
#
_symmetry.space_group_name_H-M   'P 1'
#
loop_
_entity.id
_entity.type
_entity.pdbx_description
1 polymer ?
#
loop_
_entity_poly.entity_id
_entity_poly.type
_entity_poly.pdbx_seq_one_letter_code
_entity_poly.pdbx_strand_id
1 'polypeptide(L)'
;MLLSLNEQANSRKSRLAKLRENRKVEDVTNGDVLSQSTLDHSPNHDTQVNSAGLEEEYIHNTNTSHIRSRNFDLDTREAVSGLKNPPTLALSNNETVEVLASQIQREILQDISQKADKVSKYLDDTASLEGHESTHNKDLKADLAYYINKADTKTNQAINRILQTKYQNSIY
;
A
#
# COMPACT_ATOMS: atom_id res chain seq x y z
N MET A 1 -11.91 21.13 8.61
CA MET A 1 -13.22 20.55 9.00
C MET A 1 -13.09 19.04 8.95
N LEU A 2 -13.19 18.35 10.08
CA LEU A 2 -13.14 16.89 10.15
C LEU A 2 -14.48 16.35 9.65
N LEU A 3 -14.51 15.81 8.43
CA LEU A 3 -15.71 15.13 7.92
C LEU A 3 -15.99 13.90 8.81
N SER A 4 -17.26 13.69 9.14
CA SER A 4 -17.70 12.54 9.92
C SER A 4 -17.32 11.24 9.20
N LEU A 5 -16.92 10.21 9.96
CA LEU A 5 -16.55 8.89 9.41
C LEU A 5 -17.63 8.32 8.47
N ASN A 6 -18.90 8.63 8.75
CA ASN A 6 -20.03 8.22 7.93
C ASN A 6 -20.06 8.94 6.57
N GLU A 7 -19.69 10.22 6.55
CA GLU A 7 -19.60 11.04 5.34
C GLU A 7 -18.43 10.61 4.44
N GLN A 8 -17.29 10.27 5.06
CA GLN A 8 -16.14 9.70 4.34
C GLN A 8 -16.47 8.32 3.74
N ALA A 9 -17.20 7.48 4.47
CA ALA A 9 -17.66 6.19 3.98
C ALA A 9 -18.64 6.34 2.80
N ASN A 10 -19.57 7.30 2.87
CA ASN A 10 -20.53 7.58 1.80
C ASN A 10 -19.84 8.16 0.56
N SER A 11 -18.87 9.06 0.74
CA SER A 11 -18.05 9.59 -0.36
C SER A 11 -17.25 8.49 -1.07
N ARG A 12 -16.62 7.57 -0.30
CA ARG A 12 -15.90 6.41 -0.87
C ARG A 12 -16.83 5.47 -1.64
N LYS A 13 -18.02 5.19 -1.10
CA LYS A 13 -19.04 4.36 -1.77
C LYS A 13 -19.51 4.99 -3.08
N SER A 14 -19.80 6.29 -3.08
CA SER A 14 -20.19 7.03 -4.29
C SER A 14 -19.09 7.02 -5.36
N ARG A 15 -17.83 7.22 -4.95
CA ARG A 15 -16.67 7.16 -5.86
C ARG A 15 -16.49 5.77 -6.47
N LEU A 16 -16.66 4.71 -5.67
CA LEU A 16 -16.59 3.33 -6.15
C LEU A 16 -17.74 2.98 -7.09
N ALA A 17 -18.94 3.49 -6.86
CA ALA A 17 -20.08 3.31 -7.76
C ALA A 17 -19.81 3.93 -9.13
N LYS A 18 -19.32 5.17 -9.18
CA LYS A 18 -18.93 5.84 -10.44
C LYS A 18 -17.85 5.08 -11.20
N LEU A 19 -16.84 4.55 -10.52
CA LEU A 19 -15.79 3.74 -11.17
C LEU A 19 -16.32 2.42 -11.76
N ARG A 20 -17.31 1.80 -11.11
CA ARG A 20 -17.96 0.59 -11.63
C ARG A 20 -18.86 0.90 -12.83
N GLU A 21 -19.56 2.02 -12.79
CA GLU A 21 -20.39 2.49 -13.90
C GLU A 21 -19.52 2.80 -15.12
N ASN A 22 -18.43 3.56 -14.95
CA ASN A 22 -17.49 3.87 -16.04
C ASN A 22 -16.89 2.60 -16.67
N ARG A 23 -16.50 1.61 -15.87
CA ARG A 23 -16.03 0.31 -16.38
C ARG A 23 -17.08 -0.41 -17.21
N LYS A 24 -18.35 -0.36 -16.78
CA LYS A 24 -19.47 -0.99 -17.49
C LYS A 24 -19.84 -0.26 -18.79
N VAL A 25 -19.59 1.04 -18.88
CA VAL A 25 -19.76 1.81 -20.12
C VAL A 25 -18.66 1.45 -21.12
N GLU A 26 -17.42 1.25 -20.68
CA GLU A 26 -16.31 0.83 -21.55
C GLU A 26 -16.52 -0.56 -22.16
N ASP A 27 -17.12 -1.50 -21.40
CA ASP A 27 -17.44 -2.87 -21.87
C ASP A 27 -18.61 -2.94 -22.89
N VAL A 28 -19.41 -1.87 -23.05
CA VAL A 28 -20.55 -1.85 -24.00
C VAL A 28 -20.19 -1.16 -25.31
N THR A 29 -19.14 -0.34 -25.35
CA THR A 29 -18.73 0.38 -26.57
C THR A 29 -17.68 -0.35 -27.41
N ASN A 30 -16.98 -1.34 -26.87
CA ASN A 30 -16.03 -2.13 -27.64
C ASN A 30 -16.24 -3.62 -27.34
N GLY A 31 -16.73 -4.34 -28.35
CA GLY A 31 -16.88 -5.78 -28.28
C GLY A 31 -15.56 -6.47 -27.99
N ASP A 32 -15.63 -7.42 -27.05
CA ASP A 32 -14.92 -8.69 -27.04
C ASP A 32 -13.49 -8.69 -27.57
N VAL A 33 -12.50 -8.29 -26.76
CA VAL A 33 -11.16 -8.90 -26.81
C VAL A 33 -10.52 -8.90 -25.42
N LEU A 34 -10.34 -10.11 -24.91
CA LEU A 34 -9.35 -10.53 -23.91
C LEU A 34 -8.02 -9.78 -24.07
N SER A 35 -7.78 -8.73 -23.28
CA SER A 35 -6.53 -7.95 -23.37
C SER A 35 -5.49 -8.45 -22.36
N GLN A 36 -4.72 -9.46 -22.79
CA GLN A 36 -3.29 -9.49 -22.49
C GLN A 36 -2.61 -8.40 -23.33
N SER A 37 -1.77 -7.56 -22.72
CA SER A 37 -0.86 -6.62 -23.40
C SER A 37 0.42 -6.64 -22.57
N THR A 38 1.47 -7.39 -22.93
CA THR A 38 2.49 -7.17 -23.98
C THR A 38 3.03 -5.74 -24.01
N LEU A 39 4.28 -5.64 -23.54
CA LEU A 39 5.24 -4.58 -23.80
C LEU A 39 5.25 -4.22 -25.30
N ASP A 40 5.28 -2.92 -25.60
CA ASP A 40 5.91 -2.34 -26.80
C ASP A 40 6.37 -0.93 -26.42
N HIS A 41 7.67 -0.62 -26.51
CA HIS A 41 8.39 -0.15 -27.70
C HIS A 41 7.83 1.19 -28.24
N SER A 42 8.64 2.24 -28.12
CA SER A 42 8.44 3.51 -28.82
C SER A 42 9.79 4.02 -29.36
N PRO A 43 9.81 4.65 -30.55
CA PRO A 43 10.94 4.64 -31.46
C PRO A 43 11.90 5.82 -31.26
N ASN A 44 13.20 5.55 -31.40
CA ASN A 44 14.22 6.57 -31.55
C ASN A 44 14.17 7.14 -32.97
N HIS A 45 13.98 8.45 -33.08
CA HIS A 45 14.16 9.20 -34.31
C HIS A 45 15.43 10.05 -34.16
N ASP A 46 16.49 9.64 -34.84
CA ASP A 46 17.69 10.45 -35.06
C ASP A 46 17.32 11.71 -35.86
N THR A 47 17.87 12.86 -35.50
CA THR A 47 17.98 13.99 -36.43
C THR A 47 19.32 14.66 -36.26
N GLN A 48 19.95 14.82 -37.42
CA GLN A 48 21.34 15.09 -37.66
C GLN A 48 21.72 16.55 -37.36
N VAL A 49 22.97 16.64 -36.90
CA VAL A 49 23.94 17.71 -37.05
C VAL A 49 23.67 18.61 -38.27
N ASN A 50 23.34 19.88 -38.04
CA ASN A 50 23.47 20.92 -39.04
C ASN A 50 24.49 21.96 -38.56
N SER A 51 25.65 21.89 -39.20
CA SER A 51 26.77 22.82 -39.14
C SER A 51 26.35 24.16 -39.76
N ALA A 52 26.14 25.17 -38.94
CA ALA A 52 26.02 26.55 -39.41
C ALA A 52 27.43 27.18 -39.39
N GLY A 53 28.01 27.32 -40.59
CA GLY A 53 29.14 28.21 -40.79
C GLY A 53 28.68 29.66 -40.70
N LEU A 54 29.38 30.44 -39.87
CA LEU A 54 29.53 31.87 -40.04
C LEU A 54 31.02 32.16 -39.87
N GLU A 55 31.67 32.39 -41.01
CA GLU A 55 32.94 33.07 -41.08
C GLU A 55 32.70 34.53 -40.70
N GLU A 56 33.23 34.96 -39.57
CA GLU A 56 33.63 36.36 -39.38
C GLU A 56 35.04 36.40 -38.81
N GLU A 57 35.74 37.40 -39.32
CA GLU A 57 37.17 37.52 -39.47
C GLU A 57 37.76 38.36 -38.30
N TYR A 58 39.04 38.17 -38.02
CA TYR A 58 39.97 39.09 -37.33
C TYR A 58 40.31 38.95 -35.82
N ILE A 59 41.65 38.90 -35.66
CA ILE A 59 42.54 39.26 -34.52
C ILE A 59 42.77 38.22 -33.41
N HIS A 60 43.72 37.30 -33.65
CA HIS A 60 44.45 36.64 -32.56
C HIS A 60 45.46 37.60 -31.92
N ASN A 61 45.00 38.37 -30.92
CA ASN A 61 45.87 39.03 -29.97
C ASN A 61 46.21 38.04 -28.85
N THR A 62 47.43 37.50 -28.84
CA THR A 62 47.88 36.43 -27.93
C THR A 62 48.23 36.90 -26.51
N ASN A 63 47.92 38.15 -26.14
CA ASN A 63 48.28 38.72 -24.83
C ASN A 63 47.17 38.69 -23.75
N THR A 64 46.04 38.04 -24.01
CA THR A 64 45.02 37.79 -22.96
C THR A 64 44.52 36.36 -23.05
N SER A 65 45.41 35.38 -22.83
CA SER A 65 44.97 34.03 -22.47
C SER A 65 44.34 34.10 -21.08
N HIS A 66 43.08 34.55 -21.02
CA HIS A 66 42.24 34.29 -19.86
C HIS A 66 42.03 32.79 -19.83
N ILE A 67 42.77 32.12 -18.94
CA ILE A 67 42.57 30.71 -18.62
C ILE A 67 41.18 30.61 -17.98
N ARG A 68 40.15 30.55 -18.82
CA ARG A 68 38.77 30.38 -18.40
C ARG A 68 38.54 28.90 -18.18
N SER A 69 38.23 28.52 -16.94
CA SER A 69 37.80 27.16 -16.67
C SER A 69 36.49 26.90 -17.41
N ARG A 70 36.41 25.78 -18.14
CA ARG A 70 35.21 25.39 -18.88
C ARG A 70 33.99 25.18 -17.97
N ASN A 71 34.23 24.88 -16.69
CA ASN A 71 33.19 24.49 -15.74
C ASN A 71 33.02 25.48 -14.58
N PHE A 72 33.91 26.47 -14.44
CA PHE A 72 33.92 27.37 -13.28
C PHE A 72 34.27 28.79 -13.69
N ASP A 73 33.44 29.74 -13.29
CA ASP A 73 33.67 31.15 -13.54
C ASP A 73 34.34 31.77 -12.31
N LEU A 74 35.49 32.42 -12.53
CA LEU A 74 36.34 32.94 -11.45
C LEU A 74 35.76 34.22 -10.83
N ASP A 75 35.01 35.00 -11.62
CA ASP A 75 34.44 36.27 -11.18
C ASP A 75 33.16 36.06 -10.35
N THR A 76 32.31 35.13 -10.77
CA THR A 76 31.08 34.77 -10.06
C THR A 76 31.28 33.67 -9.03
N ARG A 77 32.42 32.96 -9.06
CA ARG A 77 32.70 31.74 -8.27
C ARG A 77 31.63 30.65 -8.41
N GLU A 78 30.92 30.64 -9.53
CA GLU A 78 29.85 29.69 -9.81
C GLU A 78 30.25 28.71 -10.92
N ALA A 79 29.56 27.57 -10.96
CA ALA A 79 29.71 26.62 -12.06
C ALA A 79 29.09 27.21 -13.35
N VAL A 80 29.88 27.25 -14.44
CA VAL A 80 29.44 27.74 -15.76
C VAL A 80 28.43 26.80 -16.40
N SER A 81 28.66 25.49 -16.24
CA SER A 81 27.78 24.43 -16.72
C SER A 81 27.74 23.30 -15.68
N GLY A 82 26.64 23.26 -14.95
CA GLY A 82 26.31 22.30 -13.91
C GLY A 82 24.86 22.53 -13.49
N LEU A 83 24.20 21.52 -12.95
CA LEU A 83 22.85 21.71 -12.40
C LEU A 83 22.97 22.69 -11.22
N LYS A 84 22.63 23.98 -11.45
CA LYS A 84 22.55 25.00 -10.38
C LYS A 84 21.62 24.56 -9.24
N ASN A 85 20.70 23.65 -9.55
CA ASN A 85 19.86 22.95 -8.60
C ASN A 85 20.01 21.43 -8.85
N PRO A 86 20.94 20.73 -8.20
CA PRO A 86 20.95 19.28 -8.26
C PRO A 86 19.58 18.76 -7.79
N PRO A 87 19.05 17.67 -8.37
CA PRO A 87 17.69 17.18 -8.16
C PRO A 87 17.44 16.62 -6.75
N THR A 88 18.30 16.91 -5.78
CA THR A 88 18.01 16.81 -4.35
C THR A 88 17.04 17.91 -3.92
N LEU A 89 15.89 17.92 -4.60
CA LEU A 89 14.55 18.04 -4.05
C LEU A 89 14.38 19.01 -2.87
N ALA A 90 14.48 20.31 -3.15
CA ALA A 90 13.73 21.28 -2.36
C ALA A 90 12.24 21.01 -2.63
N LEU A 91 11.55 20.41 -1.65
CA LEU A 91 10.09 20.31 -1.68
C LEU A 91 9.49 21.72 -1.60
N SER A 92 8.18 21.87 -1.87
CA SER A 92 7.49 23.18 -1.96
C SER A 92 7.68 24.10 -0.75
N ASN A 93 8.19 23.58 0.37
CA ASN A 93 8.39 24.26 1.64
C ASN A 93 9.88 24.47 2.00
N ASN A 94 10.82 24.36 1.05
CA ASN A 94 12.26 24.43 1.31
C ASN A 94 12.80 23.33 2.26
N GLU A 95 12.04 22.25 2.44
CA GLU A 95 12.47 21.09 3.21
C GLU A 95 13.19 20.11 2.29
N THR A 96 14.26 19.50 2.80
CA THR A 96 14.97 18.42 2.11
C THR A 96 14.24 17.09 2.31
N VAL A 97 14.36 16.18 1.35
CA VAL A 97 13.75 14.84 1.39
C VAL A 97 14.11 14.08 2.65
N GLU A 98 15.35 14.22 3.10
CA GLU A 98 15.86 13.54 4.29
C GLU A 98 15.12 14.01 5.54
N VAL A 99 14.77 15.30 5.62
CA VAL A 99 14.01 15.88 6.74
C VAL A 99 12.57 15.36 6.71
N LEU A 100 11.93 15.38 5.54
CA LEU A 100 10.56 14.89 5.38
C LEU A 100 10.45 13.37 5.65
N ALA A 101 11.40 12.58 5.14
CA ALA A 101 11.44 11.14 5.36
C ALA A 101 11.63 10.80 6.85
N SER A 102 12.51 11.54 7.54
CA SER A 102 12.71 11.39 8.99
C SER A 102 11.45 11.74 9.78
N GLN A 103 10.69 12.75 9.34
CA GLN A 103 9.42 13.12 9.96
C GLN A 103 8.36 12.02 9.77
N ILE A 104 8.17 11.54 8.54
CA ILE A 104 7.22 10.46 8.24
C ILE A 104 7.56 9.20 9.03
N GLN A 105 8.85 8.85 9.11
CA GLN A 105 9.29 7.70 9.91
C GLN A 105 8.91 7.85 11.38
N ARG A 106 9.14 9.02 11.97
CA ARG A 106 8.77 9.29 13.37
C ARG A 106 7.26 9.22 13.59
N GLU A 107 6.47 9.76 12.66
CA GLU A 107 5.01 9.69 12.70
C GLU A 107 4.52 8.24 12.67
N ILE A 108 5.03 7.43 11.74
CA ILE A 108 4.68 6.00 11.64
C ILE A 108 5.05 5.25 12.92
N LEU A 109 6.25 5.46 13.46
CA LEU A 109 6.69 4.79 14.68
C LEU A 109 5.84 5.18 15.89
N GLN A 110 5.46 6.46 16.00
CA GLN A 110 4.57 6.95 17.05
C GLN A 110 3.14 6.39 16.90
N ASP A 111 2.65 6.28 15.68
CA ASP A 111 1.34 5.67 15.39
C ASP A 111 1.31 4.19 15.77
N ILE A 112 2.40 3.47 15.47
CA ILE A 112 2.55 2.06 15.82
C ILE A 112 2.62 1.90 17.34
N SER A 113 3.42 2.73 18.04
CA SER A 113 3.51 2.63 19.50
C SER A 113 2.17 2.93 20.17
N GLN A 114 1.45 3.98 19.74
CA GLN A 114 0.12 4.28 20.29
C GLN A 114 -0.91 3.18 20.00
N LYS A 115 -0.84 2.53 18.84
CA LYS A 115 -1.72 1.39 18.52
C LYS A 115 -1.35 0.17 19.37
N ALA A 116 -0.07 -0.10 19.57
CA ALA A 116 0.40 -1.17 20.44
C ALA A 116 -0.03 -0.93 21.89
N ASP A 117 0.10 0.30 22.41
CA ASP A 117 -0.31 0.66 23.77
C ASP A 117 -1.83 0.56 23.96
N LYS A 118 -2.62 0.88 22.93
CA LYS A 118 -4.06 0.66 22.97
C LYS A 118 -4.38 -0.83 23.04
N VAL A 119 -3.73 -1.66 22.22
CA VAL A 119 -3.93 -3.12 22.22
C VAL A 119 -3.47 -3.75 23.53
N SER A 120 -2.33 -3.33 24.10
CA SER A 120 -1.83 -3.83 25.37
C SER A 120 -2.75 -3.45 26.53
N LYS A 121 -3.32 -2.24 26.52
CA LYS A 121 -4.32 -1.82 27.52
C LYS A 121 -5.61 -2.64 27.44
N TYR A 122 -6.01 -3.12 26.26
CA TYR A 122 -7.11 -4.08 26.12
C TYR A 122 -6.73 -5.51 26.50
N LEU A 123 -5.44 -5.84 26.60
CA LEU A 123 -4.95 -7.16 27.03
C LEU A 123 -4.73 -7.24 28.54
N ASP A 124 -4.41 -6.14 29.22
CA ASP A 124 -4.16 -6.15 30.68
C ASP A 124 -5.46 -6.23 31.50
N ASP A 125 -6.60 -5.85 30.93
CA ASP A 125 -7.93 -6.06 31.52
C ASP A 125 -8.53 -7.47 31.22
N THR A 126 -7.76 -8.40 30.63
CA THR A 126 -8.24 -9.74 30.25
C THR A 126 -8.10 -10.80 31.35
N ALA A 127 -8.72 -10.54 32.49
CA ALA A 127 -9.27 -11.60 33.34
C ALA A 127 -10.45 -12.36 32.67
N SER A 128 -10.63 -12.25 31.35
CA SER A 128 -11.66 -12.97 30.59
C SER A 128 -11.15 -13.32 29.20
N LEU A 129 -10.43 -14.44 29.12
CA LEU A 129 -10.05 -15.14 27.89
C LEU A 129 -11.25 -15.84 27.20
N GLU A 130 -12.49 -15.37 27.38
CA GLU A 130 -13.70 -16.00 26.83
C GLU A 130 -14.30 -15.27 25.60
N GLY A 131 -13.83 -14.07 25.25
CA GLY A 131 -14.61 -13.19 24.38
C GLY A 131 -14.33 -13.21 22.87
N HIS A 132 -13.16 -13.67 22.42
CA HIS A 132 -12.81 -13.59 20.99
C HIS A 132 -12.97 -14.94 20.30
N GLU A 133 -14.21 -15.43 20.26
CA GLU A 133 -14.63 -16.52 19.36
C GLU A 133 -14.16 -16.18 17.94
N SER A 134 -13.06 -16.82 17.51
CA SER A 134 -12.52 -16.67 16.16
C SER A 134 -13.60 -17.05 15.14
N THR A 135 -14.12 -16.04 14.45
CA THR A 135 -15.18 -16.19 13.44
C THR A 135 -14.77 -17.10 12.28
N HIS A 136 -13.47 -17.38 12.13
CA HIS A 136 -12.92 -18.25 11.10
C HIS A 136 -13.44 -19.69 11.19
N ASN A 137 -13.74 -20.17 12.39
CA ASN A 137 -14.15 -21.57 12.62
C ASN A 137 -15.65 -21.72 12.90
N LYS A 138 -16.45 -20.67 12.70
CA LYS A 138 -17.88 -20.68 13.03
C LYS A 138 -18.65 -21.73 12.22
N ASP A 139 -18.37 -21.81 10.93
CA ASP A 139 -19.04 -22.75 10.02
C ASP A 139 -18.64 -24.20 10.34
N LEU A 140 -17.35 -24.44 10.58
CA LEU A 140 -16.86 -25.75 11.01
C LEU A 140 -17.48 -26.19 12.35
N LYS A 141 -17.63 -25.28 13.31
CA LYS A 141 -18.31 -25.55 14.58
C LYS A 141 -19.78 -25.93 14.35
N ALA A 142 -20.47 -25.24 13.44
CA ALA A 142 -21.87 -25.54 13.11
C ALA A 142 -22.03 -26.92 12.46
N ASP A 143 -21.12 -27.28 11.54
CA ASP A 143 -21.11 -28.60 10.89
C ASP A 143 -20.85 -29.72 11.91
N LEU A 144 -19.90 -29.52 12.82
CA LEU A 144 -19.56 -30.49 13.85
C LEU A 144 -20.64 -30.63 14.94
N ALA A 145 -21.38 -29.55 15.24
CA ALA A 145 -22.40 -29.55 16.29
C ALA A 145 -23.46 -30.65 16.08
N TYR A 146 -23.88 -30.89 14.83
CA TYR A 146 -24.83 -31.97 14.53
C TYR A 146 -24.27 -33.36 14.88
N TYR A 147 -23.01 -33.63 14.52
CA TYR A 147 -22.38 -34.92 14.79
C TYR A 147 -22.12 -35.14 16.28
N ILE A 148 -21.73 -34.09 17.00
CA ILE A 148 -21.53 -34.13 18.46
C ILE A 148 -22.85 -34.47 19.16
N ASN A 149 -23.93 -33.73 18.85
CA ASN A 149 -25.25 -34.01 19.42
C ASN A 149 -25.73 -35.44 19.10
N LYS A 150 -25.47 -35.94 17.89
CA LYS A 150 -25.79 -37.32 17.50
C LYS A 150 -24.96 -38.34 18.25
N ALA A 151 -23.68 -38.06 18.53
CA ALA A 151 -22.83 -38.92 19.33
C ALA A 151 -23.29 -38.93 20.80
N ASP A 152 -23.62 -37.78 21.36
CA ASP A 152 -24.08 -37.64 22.74
C ASP A 152 -25.39 -38.38 22.99
N THR A 153 -26.36 -38.24 22.08
CA THR A 153 -27.63 -38.96 22.17
C THR A 153 -27.42 -40.48 22.12
N LYS A 154 -26.55 -40.98 21.22
CA LYS A 154 -26.22 -42.41 21.15
C LYS A 154 -25.49 -42.89 22.39
N THR A 155 -24.56 -42.10 22.91
CA THR A 155 -23.83 -42.41 24.14
C THR A 155 -24.78 -42.52 25.32
N ASN A 156 -25.69 -41.57 25.49
CA ASN A 156 -26.71 -41.60 26.53
C ASN A 156 -27.64 -42.82 26.39
N GLN A 157 -28.06 -43.17 25.18
CA GLN A 157 -28.83 -44.38 24.92
C GLN A 157 -28.05 -45.65 25.27
N ALA A 158 -26.76 -45.72 24.93
CA ALA A 158 -25.90 -46.86 25.25
C ALA A 158 -25.70 -46.99 26.77
N ILE A 159 -25.43 -45.89 27.47
CA ILE A 159 -25.33 -45.85 28.94
C ILE A 159 -26.63 -46.35 29.56
N ASN A 160 -27.78 -45.85 29.12
CA ASN A 160 -29.08 -46.28 29.64
C ASN A 160 -29.33 -47.78 29.43
N ARG A 161 -28.95 -48.34 28.26
CA ARG A 161 -29.02 -49.79 28.01
C ARG A 161 -28.10 -50.59 28.93
N ILE A 162 -26.89 -50.10 29.18
CA ILE A 162 -25.94 -50.75 30.10
C ILE A 162 -26.48 -50.72 31.54
N LEU A 163 -27.03 -49.60 31.98
CA LEU A 163 -27.64 -49.46 33.30
C LEU A 163 -28.84 -50.39 33.45
N GLN A 164 -29.75 -50.41 32.45
CA GLN A 164 -30.88 -51.35 32.43
C GLN A 164 -30.40 -52.80 32.50
N THR A 165 -29.47 -53.22 31.64
CA THR A 165 -28.97 -54.60 31.67
C THR A 165 -28.27 -54.96 32.98
N LYS A 166 -27.51 -54.04 33.61
CA LYS A 166 -26.86 -54.31 34.89
C LYS A 166 -27.82 -54.38 36.07
N TYR A 167 -28.73 -53.42 36.19
CA TYR A 167 -29.58 -53.29 37.38
C TYR A 167 -30.91 -54.05 37.26
N GLN A 168 -31.40 -54.30 36.05
CA GLN A 168 -32.65 -55.02 35.84
C GLN A 168 -32.44 -56.55 35.89
N ASN A 169 -31.24 -57.03 35.51
CA ASN A 169 -30.81 -58.43 35.71
C ASN A 169 -30.26 -58.69 37.13
N SER A 170 -30.12 -57.66 37.97
CA SER A 170 -29.69 -57.78 39.37
C SER A 170 -30.88 -57.95 40.34
N ILE A 171 -32.10 -57.77 39.86
CA ILE A 171 -33.35 -57.85 40.65
C ILE A 171 -34.01 -59.24 40.52
N TYR A 172 -33.44 -60.12 39.69
CA TYR A 172 -33.75 -61.55 39.62
C TYR A 172 -32.51 -62.37 39.97
#